data_AF-A0A947NNZ0-F1
#
_entry.id   AF-A0A947NNZ0-F1
#
_cell.length_a   1.000
_cell.length_b   1.000
_cell.length_c   1.000
_cell.angle_alpha   90.00
_cell.angle_beta   90.00
_cell.angle_gamma   90.00
#
_symmetry.space_group_name_H-M   'P 1'
#
loop_
_entity.id
_entity.type
_entity.pdbx_description
1 polymer ?
#
loop_
_entity_poly.entity_id
_entity_poly.type
_entity_poly.pdbx_seq_one_letter_code
_entity_poly.pdbx_strand_id
1 'polypeptide(L)'
;MKKISWKKLSFAILLVTFGTLGRYLLLDFPNIETMTTTALLAGAMLGGGYALAIPLLSVAVFDIFYGNSSILLFTWSAWAIIGLIGLVLKGRKMKTLKFTASMTGLGMASSLLFYFWTNFGVWLVGSFYPRTVEGLISSYIAGIPFLKMQLIGNLIVVPIATVTLSFVWKGINSFQVKLLKNKPKNADIAR
;
A
#
# COMPACT_ATOMS: atom_id res chain seq x y z
N MET A 1 18.82 0.00 21.77
CA MET A 1 17.93 0.59 20.73
C MET A 1 18.46 0.25 19.35
N LYS A 2 17.70 -0.45 18.48
CA LYS A 2 18.14 -0.72 17.09
C LYS A 2 18.25 0.60 16.33
N LYS A 3 19.42 0.91 15.78
CA LYS A 3 19.67 2.13 14.98
C LYS A 3 18.72 2.15 13.78
N ILE A 4 17.90 3.19 13.65
CA ILE A 4 16.97 3.35 12.52
C ILE A 4 17.78 3.44 11.22
N SER A 5 17.42 2.62 10.24
CA SER A 5 18.05 2.64 8.92
C SER A 5 17.48 3.81 8.11
N TRP A 6 18.30 4.83 7.83
CA TRP A 6 17.93 5.98 7.01
C TRP A 6 17.29 5.59 5.68
N LYS A 7 17.86 4.61 4.98
CA LYS A 7 17.28 4.07 3.75
C LYS A 7 15.83 3.59 3.93
N LYS A 8 15.58 2.81 4.98
CA LYS A 8 14.22 2.31 5.28
C LYS A 8 13.27 3.46 5.61
N LEU A 9 13.74 4.45 6.37
CA LEU A 9 12.95 5.62 6.72
C LEU A 9 12.58 6.45 5.49
N SER A 10 13.56 6.81 4.64
CA SER A 10 13.32 7.59 3.41
C SER A 10 12.36 6.88 2.46
N PHE A 11 12.50 5.56 2.31
CA PHE A 11 11.57 4.79 1.47
C PHE A 11 10.19 4.64 2.10
N ALA A 12 10.09 4.52 3.43
CA ALA A 12 8.81 4.50 4.12
C ALA A 12 8.04 5.81 3.90
N ILE A 13 8.72 6.96 4.03
CA ILE A 13 8.13 8.27 3.76
C ILE A 13 7.66 8.35 2.31
N LEU A 14 8.50 7.93 1.36
CA LEU A 14 8.14 7.89 -0.06
C LEU A 14 6.88 7.04 -0.31
N LEU A 15 6.79 5.85 0.29
CA LEU A 15 5.62 4.99 0.15
C LEU A 15 4.37 5.64 0.76
N VAL A 16 4.49 6.27 1.93
CA VAL A 16 3.36 6.98 2.55
C VAL A 16 2.86 8.10 1.62
N THR A 17 3.77 8.95 1.15
CA THR A 17 3.46 10.02 0.20
C THR A 17 2.86 9.49 -1.10
N PHE A 18 3.42 8.42 -1.68
CA PHE A 18 2.92 7.82 -2.91
C PHE A 18 1.48 7.29 -2.75
N GLY A 19 1.19 6.56 -1.67
CA GLY A 19 -0.15 6.04 -1.40
C GLY A 19 -1.17 7.16 -1.16
N THR A 20 -0.84 8.13 -0.31
CA THR A 20 -1.75 9.24 0.03
C THR A 20 -1.98 10.17 -1.16
N LEU A 21 -0.92 10.64 -1.82
CA LEU A 21 -1.07 11.52 -2.97
C LEU A 21 -1.71 10.81 -4.16
N GLY A 22 -1.35 9.55 -4.41
CA GLY A 22 -1.97 8.78 -5.49
C GLY A 22 -3.46 8.58 -5.25
N ARG A 23 -3.88 8.34 -4.00
CA ARG A 23 -5.31 8.28 -3.64
C ARG A 23 -6.01 9.63 -3.87
N TYR A 24 -5.36 10.74 -3.55
CA TYR A 24 -5.90 12.08 -3.80
C TYR A 24 -6.01 12.42 -5.30
N LEU A 25 -4.97 12.12 -6.09
CA LEU A 25 -4.95 12.43 -7.52
C LEU A 25 -5.91 11.55 -8.34
N LEU A 26 -6.22 10.36 -7.85
CA LEU A 26 -7.12 9.40 -8.51
C LEU A 26 -8.51 9.39 -7.88
N LEU A 27 -8.86 10.39 -7.08
CA LEU A 27 -10.11 10.45 -6.33
C LEU A 27 -11.36 10.29 -7.21
N ASP A 28 -11.33 10.88 -8.41
CA ASP A 28 -12.45 10.86 -9.36
C ASP A 28 -12.56 9.53 -10.10
N PHE A 29 -11.57 8.64 -10.00
CA PHE A 29 -11.57 7.34 -10.64
C PHE A 29 -12.00 6.26 -9.64
N PRO A 30 -13.16 5.62 -9.82
CA PRO A 30 -13.67 4.65 -8.86
C PRO A 30 -12.70 3.49 -8.72
N ASN A 31 -12.11 3.33 -7.54
CA ASN A 31 -11.22 2.23 -7.17
C ASN A 31 -10.01 2.02 -8.11
N ILE A 32 -9.54 3.06 -8.81
CA ILE A 32 -8.19 3.06 -9.36
C ILE A 32 -7.31 3.77 -8.35
N GLU A 33 -6.32 3.08 -7.78
CA GLU A 33 -5.61 3.59 -6.62
C GLU A 33 -4.16 3.06 -6.51
N THR A 34 -3.36 3.65 -5.61
CA THR A 34 -1.93 3.33 -5.40
C THR A 34 -1.60 2.67 -4.04
N MET A 35 -2.56 2.66 -3.11
CA MET A 35 -2.57 1.95 -1.82
C MET A 35 -2.30 0.44 -1.94
N THR A 36 -2.85 -0.29 -2.92
CA THR A 36 -2.53 -1.73 -3.06
C THR A 36 -1.02 -1.95 -3.21
N THR A 37 -0.39 -1.20 -4.12
CA THR A 37 1.07 -1.29 -4.33
C THR A 37 1.83 -0.81 -3.09
N THR A 38 1.38 0.30 -2.48
CA THR A 38 1.97 0.88 -1.27
C THR A 38 2.02 -0.13 -0.12
N ALA A 39 0.88 -0.77 0.16
CA ALA A 39 0.72 -1.78 1.19
C ALA A 39 1.60 -3.00 0.92
N LEU A 40 1.50 -3.59 -0.29
CA LEU A 40 2.29 -4.77 -0.64
C LEU A 40 3.80 -4.51 -0.60
N LEU A 41 4.27 -3.37 -1.09
CA LEU A 41 5.70 -3.01 -1.04
C LEU A 41 6.19 -2.75 0.37
N ALA A 42 5.35 -2.19 1.25
CA ALA A 42 5.69 -2.02 2.66
C ALA A 42 6.04 -3.37 3.32
N GLY A 43 5.22 -4.40 3.07
CA GLY A 43 5.50 -5.77 3.52
C GLY A 43 6.71 -6.39 2.80
N ALA A 44 6.71 -6.36 1.47
CA ALA A 44 7.69 -7.07 0.64
C ALA A 44 9.12 -6.52 0.76
N MET A 45 9.28 -5.20 0.94
CA MET A 45 10.60 -4.55 0.91
C MET A 45 11.10 -4.12 2.30
N LEU A 46 10.22 -3.63 3.17
CA LEU A 46 10.61 -3.11 4.49
C LEU A 46 10.38 -4.15 5.60
N GLY A 47 9.22 -4.80 5.56
CA GLY A 47 8.78 -5.87 6.44
C GLY A 47 8.65 -5.49 7.93
N GLY A 48 8.26 -6.43 8.78
CA GLY A 48 8.02 -6.15 10.21
C GLY A 48 6.88 -5.14 10.39
N GLY A 49 7.00 -4.23 11.36
CA GLY A 49 5.96 -3.24 11.65
C GLY A 49 5.62 -2.29 10.49
N TYR A 50 6.53 -2.11 9.52
CA TYR A 50 6.25 -1.29 8.33
C TYR A 50 5.10 -1.83 7.48
N ALA A 51 4.91 -3.16 7.47
CA ALA A 51 3.82 -3.81 6.75
C ALA A 51 2.43 -3.32 7.22
N LEU A 52 2.32 -2.89 8.48
CA LEU A 52 1.09 -2.32 9.04
C LEU A 52 1.14 -0.80 9.05
N ALA A 53 2.25 -0.23 9.54
CA ALA A 53 2.35 1.20 9.78
C ALA A 53 2.20 2.03 8.50
N ILE A 54 2.83 1.63 7.40
CA ILE A 54 2.80 2.42 6.16
C ILE A 54 1.39 2.50 5.57
N PRO A 55 0.70 1.38 5.26
CA PRO A 55 -0.64 1.47 4.69
C PRO A 55 -1.64 2.18 5.62
N LEU A 56 -1.55 1.95 6.93
CA LEU A 56 -2.43 2.61 7.91
C LEU A 56 -2.15 4.12 8.00
N LEU A 57 -0.88 4.53 8.00
CA LEU A 57 -0.53 5.95 7.98
C LEU A 57 -0.98 6.60 6.67
N SER A 58 -0.83 5.93 5.52
CA SER A 58 -1.27 6.48 4.23
C SER A 58 -2.76 6.78 4.19
N VAL A 59 -3.60 5.83 4.65
CA VAL A 59 -5.06 6.03 4.68
C VAL A 59 -5.47 7.02 5.78
N ALA A 60 -4.83 6.98 6.95
CA ALA A 60 -5.11 7.92 8.03
C ALA A 60 -4.84 9.37 7.63
N VAL A 61 -3.70 9.62 6.97
CA VAL A 61 -3.38 10.97 6.46
C VAL A 61 -4.43 11.41 5.44
N PHE A 62 -4.83 10.53 4.53
CA PHE A 62 -5.87 10.86 3.54
C PHE A 62 -7.21 11.20 4.21
N ASP A 63 -7.65 10.37 5.16
CA ASP A 63 -8.95 10.51 5.84
C ASP A 63 -9.00 11.78 6.74
N ILE A 64 -7.87 12.27 7.25
CA ILE A 64 -7.80 13.55 7.99
C ILE A 64 -8.21 14.73 7.09
N PHE A 65 -7.82 14.71 5.81
CA PHE A 65 -8.10 15.81 4.89
C PHE A 65 -9.45 15.68 4.18
N TYR A 66 -9.86 14.46 3.82
CA TYR A 66 -11.05 14.23 3.01
C TYR A 66 -12.28 13.76 3.82
N GLY A 67 -12.06 13.27 5.04
CA GLY A 67 -13.09 12.61 5.84
C GLY A 67 -13.17 11.11 5.57
N ASN A 68 -13.86 10.42 6.48
CA ASN A 68 -14.00 8.96 6.45
C ASN A 68 -15.45 8.54 6.17
N SER A 69 -15.62 7.27 5.82
CA SER A 69 -16.92 6.62 5.62
C SER A 69 -17.35 5.83 6.86
N SER A 70 -18.61 5.44 6.90
CA SER A 70 -19.17 4.56 7.95
C SER A 70 -18.52 3.17 8.01
N ILE A 71 -17.80 2.76 6.96
CA ILE A 71 -17.12 1.45 6.87
C ILE A 71 -15.63 1.53 7.21
N LEU A 72 -15.17 2.56 7.94
CA LEU A 72 -13.74 2.81 8.19
C LEU A 72 -12.96 1.57 8.69
N LEU A 73 -13.58 0.81 9.60
CA LEU A 73 -12.92 -0.34 10.20
C LEU A 73 -12.62 -1.40 9.15
N PHE A 74 -13.49 -1.55 8.15
CA PHE A 74 -13.30 -2.49 7.03
C PHE A 74 -12.25 -1.99 6.05
N THR A 75 -12.23 -0.70 5.72
CA THR A 75 -11.22 -0.16 4.80
C THR A 75 -9.82 -0.18 5.41
N TRP A 76 -9.67 0.24 6.68
CA TRP A 76 -8.38 0.26 7.37
C TRP A 76 -7.83 -1.14 7.61
N SER A 77 -8.67 -2.07 8.05
CA SER A 77 -8.26 -3.47 8.24
C SER A 77 -7.91 -4.16 6.92
N ALA A 78 -8.61 -3.86 5.81
CA ALA A 78 -8.20 -4.37 4.50
C ALA A 78 -6.78 -3.93 4.14
N TRP A 79 -6.46 -2.63 4.30
CA TRP A 79 -5.13 -2.12 3.99
C TRP A 79 -4.03 -2.71 4.89
N ALA A 80 -4.34 -2.93 6.18
CA ALA A 80 -3.46 -3.63 7.09
C ALA A 80 -3.18 -5.08 6.63
N ILE A 81 -4.23 -5.84 6.29
CA ILE A 81 -4.12 -7.23 5.84
C ILE A 81 -3.33 -7.30 4.53
N ILE A 82 -3.61 -6.43 3.56
CA ILE A 82 -2.87 -6.35 2.28
C ILE A 82 -1.38 -6.06 2.54
N GLY A 83 -1.08 -5.18 3.49
CA GLY A 83 0.29 -4.93 3.91
C GLY A 83 1.00 -6.16 4.46
N LEU A 84 0.30 -6.96 5.28
CA LEU A 84 0.78 -8.23 5.79
C LEU A 84 0.97 -9.27 4.67
N ILE A 85 0.07 -9.35 3.69
CA ILE A 85 0.21 -10.22 2.51
C ILE A 85 1.53 -9.95 1.78
N GLY A 86 1.95 -8.68 1.71
CA GLY A 86 3.23 -8.29 1.13
C GLY A 86 4.45 -9.00 1.78
N LEU A 87 4.36 -9.39 3.06
CA LEU A 87 5.44 -10.09 3.76
C LEU A 87 5.80 -11.44 3.12
N VAL A 88 4.89 -12.07 2.36
CA VAL A 88 5.16 -13.32 1.62
C VAL A 88 6.31 -13.17 0.61
N LEU A 89 6.56 -11.95 0.13
CA LEU A 89 7.65 -11.66 -0.81
C LEU A 89 8.90 -11.09 -0.13
N LYS A 90 8.91 -10.99 1.21
CA LYS A 90 10.03 -10.42 1.95
C LYS A 90 11.33 -11.19 1.68
N GLY A 91 12.38 -10.44 1.35
CA GLY A 91 13.71 -11.01 1.07
C GLY A 91 13.87 -11.61 -0.33
N ARG A 92 12.83 -11.60 -1.18
CA ARG A 92 12.97 -12.02 -2.57
C ARG A 92 13.78 -11.01 -3.37
N LYS A 93 14.46 -11.49 -4.41
CA LYS A 93 15.26 -10.65 -5.33
C LYS A 93 14.34 -9.70 -6.10
N MET A 94 14.43 -8.42 -5.76
CA MET A 94 13.73 -7.32 -6.45
C MET A 94 14.24 -7.18 -7.90
N LYS A 95 13.48 -6.45 -8.73
CA LYS A 95 13.80 -6.16 -10.15
C LYS A 95 13.89 -7.38 -11.06
N THR A 96 13.30 -8.49 -10.63
CA THR A 96 13.13 -9.66 -11.49
C THR A 96 11.71 -9.65 -12.03
N LEU A 97 11.53 -10.16 -13.25
CA LEU A 97 10.19 -10.37 -13.80
C LEU A 97 9.33 -11.21 -12.84
N LYS A 98 9.93 -12.21 -12.18
CA LYS A 98 9.27 -13.04 -11.16
C LYS A 98 8.76 -12.23 -9.97
N PHE A 99 9.53 -11.26 -9.47
CA PHE A 99 9.09 -10.40 -8.37
C PHE A 99 7.94 -9.50 -8.80
N THR A 100 8.05 -8.83 -9.95
CA THR A 100 6.97 -7.98 -10.49
C THR A 100 5.71 -8.80 -10.75
N ALA A 101 5.81 -9.98 -11.37
CA ALA A 101 4.68 -10.87 -11.59
C ALA A 101 4.04 -11.34 -10.28
N SER A 102 4.85 -11.66 -9.25
CA SER A 102 4.35 -12.01 -7.92
C SER A 102 3.60 -10.85 -7.27
N MET A 103 4.14 -9.62 -7.37
CA MET A 103 3.49 -8.41 -6.87
C MET A 103 2.16 -8.17 -7.57
N THR A 104 2.11 -8.27 -8.91
CA THR A 104 0.86 -8.14 -9.68
C THR A 104 -0.16 -9.20 -9.28
N GLY A 105 0.24 -10.47 -9.15
CA GLY A 105 -0.64 -11.55 -8.71
C GLY A 105 -1.21 -11.31 -7.30
N LEU A 106 -0.37 -10.87 -6.35
CA LEU A 106 -0.83 -10.47 -5.02
C LEU A 106 -1.73 -9.23 -5.07
N GLY A 107 -1.48 -8.29 -5.99
CA GLY A 107 -2.33 -7.12 -6.22
C GLY A 107 -3.74 -7.51 -6.66
N MET A 108 -3.85 -8.46 -7.59
CA MET A 108 -5.14 -9.01 -8.03
C MET A 108 -5.88 -9.74 -6.90
N ALA A 109 -5.17 -10.56 -6.13
CA ALA A 109 -5.75 -11.21 -4.94
C ALA A 109 -6.19 -10.18 -3.88
N SER A 110 -5.43 -9.10 -3.72
CA SER A 110 -5.75 -8.00 -2.81
C SER A 110 -7.00 -7.24 -3.27
N SER A 111 -7.21 -7.06 -4.58
CA SER A 111 -8.45 -6.48 -5.11
C SER A 111 -9.68 -7.31 -4.71
N LEU A 112 -9.59 -8.65 -4.79
CA LEU A 112 -10.66 -9.54 -4.39
C LEU A 112 -10.91 -9.48 -2.88
N LEU A 113 -9.84 -9.52 -2.08
CA LEU A 113 -9.94 -9.39 -0.62
C LEU A 113 -10.61 -8.08 -0.23
N PHE A 114 -10.14 -6.96 -0.78
CA PHE A 114 -10.70 -5.64 -0.49
C PHE A 114 -12.17 -5.59 -0.86
N TYR A 115 -12.54 -6.07 -2.06
CA TYR A 115 -13.92 -6.12 -2.53
C TYR A 115 -14.83 -6.92 -1.59
N PHE A 116 -14.47 -8.17 -1.26
CA PHE A 116 -15.32 -9.01 -0.42
C PHE A 116 -15.46 -8.44 1.00
N TRP A 117 -14.35 -7.95 1.55
CA TRP A 117 -14.30 -7.44 2.92
C TRP A 117 -15.04 -6.11 3.09
N THR A 118 -14.83 -5.16 2.18
CA THR A 118 -15.47 -3.84 2.28
C THR A 118 -16.95 -3.88 1.94
N ASN A 119 -17.38 -4.69 0.97
CA ASN A 119 -18.82 -4.86 0.71
C ASN A 119 -19.53 -5.61 1.84
N PHE A 120 -18.86 -6.57 2.49
CA PHE A 120 -19.36 -7.13 3.74
C PHE A 120 -19.54 -6.04 4.80
N GLY A 121 -18.58 -5.12 4.92
CA GLY A 121 -18.71 -3.94 5.77
C GLY A 121 -19.90 -3.05 5.42
N VAL A 122 -20.09 -2.73 4.14
CA VAL A 122 -21.26 -1.97 3.67
C VAL A 122 -22.56 -2.65 4.08
N TRP A 123 -22.65 -3.97 3.89
CA TRP A 123 -23.80 -4.76 4.30
C TRP A 123 -23.94 -4.94 5.82
N LEU A 124 -22.87 -4.85 6.61
CA LEU A 124 -22.93 -5.10 8.06
C LEU A 124 -23.16 -3.84 8.89
N VAL A 125 -22.62 -2.70 8.45
CA VAL A 125 -22.69 -1.43 9.21
C VAL A 125 -23.33 -0.28 8.43
N GLY A 126 -23.47 -0.39 7.10
CA GLY A 126 -24.17 0.61 6.28
C GLY A 126 -25.69 0.56 6.43
N SER A 127 -26.41 1.50 5.81
CA SER A 127 -27.88 1.57 5.84
C SER A 127 -28.54 1.21 4.50
N PHE A 128 -27.75 0.93 3.46
CA PHE A 128 -28.23 0.75 2.08
C PHE A 128 -28.95 -0.58 1.83
N TYR A 129 -28.63 -1.61 2.60
CA TYR A 129 -29.13 -2.97 2.36
C TYR A 129 -29.74 -3.57 3.65
N PRO A 130 -30.83 -4.35 3.53
CA PRO A 130 -31.36 -5.12 4.65
C PRO A 130 -30.30 -6.08 5.23
N ARG A 131 -30.36 -6.32 6.54
CA ARG A 131 -29.47 -7.27 7.24
C ARG A 131 -29.90 -8.73 7.03
N THR A 132 -30.09 -9.12 5.77
CA THR A 132 -30.41 -10.48 5.34
C THR A 132 -29.38 -10.97 4.33
N VAL A 133 -29.41 -12.27 4.01
CA VAL A 133 -28.52 -12.87 3.00
C VAL A 133 -28.74 -12.25 1.63
N GLU A 134 -29.98 -11.96 1.27
CA GLU A 134 -30.34 -11.28 0.02
C GLU A 134 -29.72 -9.89 -0.03
N GLY A 135 -29.78 -9.12 1.07
CA GLY A 135 -29.13 -7.82 1.17
C GLY A 135 -27.61 -7.89 1.01
N LEU A 136 -26.96 -8.94 1.52
CA LEU A 136 -25.52 -9.15 1.34
C LEU A 136 -25.18 -9.43 -0.13
N ILE A 137 -25.97 -10.30 -0.78
CA ILE A 137 -25.82 -10.60 -2.20
C ILE A 137 -26.04 -9.32 -3.03
N SER A 138 -27.04 -8.51 -2.71
CA SER A 138 -27.27 -7.22 -3.36
C SER A 138 -26.07 -6.27 -3.22
N SER A 139 -25.47 -6.19 -2.02
CA SER A 139 -24.25 -5.39 -1.81
C SER A 139 -23.09 -5.86 -2.68
N TYR A 140 -22.88 -7.17 -2.82
CA TYR A 140 -21.84 -7.69 -3.70
C TYR A 140 -22.13 -7.39 -5.17
N ILE A 141 -23.34 -7.65 -5.65
CA ILE A 141 -23.73 -7.35 -7.04
C ILE A 141 -23.48 -5.87 -7.37
N ALA A 142 -23.89 -4.97 -6.49
CA ALA A 142 -23.67 -3.53 -6.66
C ALA A 142 -22.18 -3.13 -6.62
N GLY A 143 -21.34 -3.92 -5.94
CA GLY A 143 -19.89 -3.70 -5.85
C GLY A 143 -19.10 -4.14 -7.10
N ILE A 144 -19.68 -4.93 -8.01
CA ILE A 144 -18.97 -5.50 -9.17
C ILE A 144 -18.29 -4.44 -10.07
N PRO A 145 -18.92 -3.30 -10.39
CA PRO A 145 -18.27 -2.25 -11.18
C PRO A 145 -16.98 -1.73 -10.52
N PHE A 146 -17.00 -1.57 -9.20
CA PHE A 146 -15.84 -1.14 -8.42
C PHE A 146 -14.73 -2.19 -8.39
N LEU A 147 -15.09 -3.48 -8.30
CA LEU A 147 -14.13 -4.58 -8.41
C LEU A 147 -13.47 -4.59 -9.79
N LYS A 148 -14.24 -4.40 -10.87
CA LYS A 148 -13.71 -4.36 -12.24
C LYS A 148 -12.66 -3.25 -12.38
N MET A 149 -12.97 -2.05 -11.90
CA MET A 149 -12.04 -0.92 -11.96
C MET A 149 -10.78 -1.16 -11.10
N GLN A 150 -10.94 -1.73 -9.91
CA GLN A 150 -9.82 -2.13 -9.04
C GLN A 150 -8.90 -3.16 -9.70
N LEU A 151 -9.47 -4.18 -10.37
CA LEU A 151 -8.70 -5.21 -11.06
C LEU A 151 -7.91 -4.63 -12.24
N ILE A 152 -8.55 -3.82 -13.09
CA ILE A 152 -7.89 -3.16 -14.22
C ILE A 152 -6.80 -2.20 -13.72
N GLY A 153 -7.12 -1.38 -12.72
CA GLY A 153 -6.19 -0.47 -12.08
C GLY A 153 -4.97 -1.20 -11.54
N ASN A 154 -5.18 -2.27 -10.75
CA ASN A 154 -4.07 -3.04 -10.18
C ASN A 154 -3.26 -3.83 -11.22
N LEU A 155 -3.87 -4.25 -12.33
CA LEU A 155 -3.15 -4.89 -13.44
C LEU A 155 -2.13 -3.95 -14.10
N ILE A 156 -2.38 -2.63 -14.06
CA ILE A 156 -1.53 -1.60 -14.66
C ILE A 156 -0.61 -0.96 -13.60
N VAL A 157 -1.19 -0.45 -12.51
CA VAL A 157 -0.49 0.34 -11.50
C VAL A 157 0.52 -0.50 -10.74
N VAL A 158 0.17 -1.72 -10.31
CA VAL A 158 1.05 -2.56 -9.49
C VAL A 158 2.37 -2.89 -10.19
N PRO A 159 2.41 -3.43 -11.43
CA PRO A 159 3.67 -3.75 -12.07
C PRO A 159 4.51 -2.50 -12.35
N ILE A 160 3.89 -1.42 -12.85
CA ILE A 160 4.59 -0.16 -13.17
C ILE A 160 5.20 0.44 -11.91
N ALA A 161 4.41 0.63 -10.85
CA ALA A 161 4.88 1.20 -9.60
C ALA A 161 5.92 0.29 -8.92
N THR A 162 5.73 -1.03 -8.95
CA THR A 162 6.70 -1.99 -8.41
C THR A 162 8.07 -1.85 -9.07
N VAL A 163 8.12 -1.77 -10.40
CA VAL A 163 9.37 -1.59 -11.14
C VAL A 163 10.01 -0.25 -10.78
N THR A 164 9.26 0.85 -10.92
CA THR A 164 9.74 2.21 -10.65
C THR A 164 10.27 2.36 -9.22
N LEU A 165 9.51 1.96 -8.21
CA LEU A 165 9.90 2.09 -6.81
C LEU A 165 11.06 1.15 -6.43
N SER A 166 11.18 -0.02 -7.09
CA SER A 166 12.36 -0.88 -6.94
C SER A 166 13.64 -0.21 -7.46
N PHE A 167 13.55 0.60 -8.52
CA PHE A 167 14.69 1.40 -8.99
C PHE A 167 15.06 2.51 -8.01
N VAL A 168 14.06 3.25 -7.51
CA VAL A 168 14.27 4.32 -6.51
C VAL A 168 14.93 3.77 -5.24
N TRP A 169 14.49 2.63 -4.72
CA TRP A 169 15.11 1.97 -3.56
C TRP A 169 16.61 1.71 -3.72
N LYS A 170 17.06 1.35 -4.92
CA LYS A 170 18.49 1.19 -5.21
C LYS A 170 19.21 2.54 -5.23
N GLY A 171 18.58 3.57 -5.80
CA GLY A 171 19.12 4.94 -5.86
C GLY A 171 19.34 5.57 -4.48
N ILE A 172 18.40 5.37 -3.55
CA ILE A 172 18.54 5.82 -2.15
C ILE A 172 19.81 5.21 -1.52
N ASN A 173 20.08 3.93 -1.81
CA ASN A 173 21.27 3.24 -1.30
C ASN A 173 22.58 3.86 -1.80
N SER A 174 22.68 4.10 -3.11
CA SER A 174 23.88 4.69 -3.70
C SER A 174 24.12 6.11 -3.21
N PHE A 175 23.05 6.90 -3.05
CA PHE A 175 23.13 8.26 -2.55
C PHE A 175 23.59 8.29 -1.09
N GLN A 176 23.01 7.45 -0.23
CA GLN A 176 23.41 7.35 1.18
C GLN A 176 24.90 6.95 1.33
N VAL A 177 25.37 5.98 0.55
CA VAL A 177 26.79 5.57 0.56
C VAL A 177 27.71 6.72 0.15
N LYS A 178 27.33 7.51 -0.87
CA LYS A 178 28.10 8.68 -1.32
C LYS A 178 28.16 9.77 -0.24
N LEU A 179 27.02 10.08 0.39
CA LEU A 179 26.95 11.06 1.50
C LEU A 179 27.82 10.67 2.69
N LEU A 180 27.80 9.38 3.08
CA LEU A 180 28.62 8.90 4.20
C LEU A 180 30.13 8.93 3.88
N LYS A 181 30.51 8.66 2.62
CA LYS A 181 31.91 8.76 2.16
C LYS A 181 32.42 10.20 2.08
N ASN A 182 31.52 11.16 1.81
CA ASN A 182 31.86 12.58 1.69
C ASN A 182 31.78 13.37 3.01
N LYS A 183 31.48 12.73 4.15
CA LYS A 183 31.56 13.41 5.44
C LYS A 183 33.02 13.82 5.70
N PRO A 184 33.31 15.10 5.99
CA PRO A 184 34.66 15.54 6.29
C PRO A 184 35.19 14.77 7.51
N LYS A 185 36.41 14.23 7.39
CA LYS A 185 37.10 13.46 8.44
C LYS A 185 37.34 14.24 9.74
N ASN A 186 37.08 15.55 9.77
CA ASN A 186 37.46 16.45 10.86
C ASN A 186 36.34 16.68 11.90
N ALA A 187 35.22 15.97 11.82
CA ALA A 187 34.15 16.10 12.82
C ALA A 187 34.45 15.40 14.15
N ASP A 188 35.52 14.60 14.24
CA ASP A 188 35.93 13.87 15.45
C ASP A 188 37.05 14.59 16.25
N ILE A 189 37.38 15.86 15.94
CA ILE A 189 38.41 16.64 16.67
C ILE A 189 37.77 17.63 17.67
N ALA A 190 36.47 17.57 17.88
CA ALA A 190 35.77 18.40 18.88
C ALA A 190 34.94 17.54 19.84
N ARG A 191 35.61 16.67 20.60
CA ARG A 191 35.23 16.21 21.95
C ARG A 191 36.29 15.31 22.56
#